data_AF-A0A7U7ELD5-F1
#
_entry.id   AF-A0A7U7ELD5-F1
#
_cell.length_a   1.000
_cell.length_b   1.000
_cell.length_c   1.000
_cell.angle_alpha   90.00
_cell.angle_beta   90.00
_cell.angle_gamma   90.00
#
_symmetry.space_group_name_H-M   'P 1'
#
loop_
_entity.id
_entity.type
_entity.pdbx_description
1 polymer ?
#
loop_
_entity_poly.entity_id
_entity_poly.type
_entity_poly.pdbx_seq_one_letter_code
_entity_poly.pdbx_strand_id
1 'polypeptide(L)'
;MNELPELSIGQRLLLATQGVTPLALKVPVILQLGPRRVAELAPHLPAERLRELILALPIDFLAQATVHLDPRLILDAYLSLPDSLHLDVARQLCEDRQFATAARYAECLSAQQVKVLIFGLNSPGNVVRIARHIVDLELIVQSLRSFSTGYLCKLTEAADEDDNVQLSARVLGGLPLPRQADICAHLAPATRERLLPLLLKANGELRDLLPEHLQVAPA
;
A
#
# COMPACT_ATOMS: atom_id res chain seq x y z
N MET A 1 -19.83 -11.97 -3.50
CA MET A 1 -19.66 -11.82 -4.95
C MET A 1 -19.70 -10.32 -5.24
N ASN A 2 -18.59 -9.71 -5.65
CA ASN A 2 -18.63 -8.33 -6.13
C ASN A 2 -19.22 -8.36 -7.54
N GLU A 3 -20.35 -7.68 -7.75
CA GLU A 3 -20.96 -7.53 -9.07
C GLU A 3 -20.10 -6.61 -9.94
N LEU A 4 -19.95 -6.94 -11.22
CA LEU A 4 -19.22 -6.12 -12.17
C LEU A 4 -20.02 -4.84 -12.47
N PRO A 5 -19.34 -3.69 -12.71
CA PRO A 5 -20.02 -2.47 -13.09
C PRO A 5 -20.76 -2.63 -14.43
N GLU A 6 -21.98 -2.10 -14.51
CA GLU A 6 -22.76 -2.10 -15.75
C GLU A 6 -22.13 -1.21 -16.82
N LEU A 7 -21.99 -1.74 -18.03
CA LEU A 7 -21.39 -1.02 -19.16
C LEU A 7 -22.44 -0.30 -20.00
N SER A 8 -22.11 0.91 -20.44
CA SER A 8 -22.84 1.61 -21.51
C SER A 8 -22.73 0.89 -22.86
N ILE A 9 -23.66 1.20 -23.78
CA ILE A 9 -23.67 0.63 -25.14
C ILE A 9 -22.33 0.88 -25.87
N GLY A 10 -21.77 2.09 -25.76
CA GLY A 10 -20.49 2.43 -26.38
C GLY A 10 -19.32 1.62 -25.81
N GLN A 11 -19.30 1.39 -24.50
CA GLN A 11 -18.31 0.53 -23.84
C GLN A 11 -18.42 -0.93 -24.33
N ARG A 12 -19.64 -1.48 -24.43
CA ARG A 12 -19.87 -2.83 -24.96
C ARG A 12 -19.41 -2.97 -26.41
N LEU A 13 -19.68 -1.96 -27.24
CA LEU A 13 -19.25 -1.95 -28.63
C LEU A 13 -17.72 -1.91 -28.76
N LEU A 14 -17.05 -1.18 -27.88
CA LEU A 14 -15.59 -1.10 -27.82
C LEU A 14 -14.96 -2.40 -27.29
N LEU A 15 -15.63 -3.12 -26.38
CA LEU A 15 -15.23 -4.48 -25.99
C LEU A 15 -15.35 -5.46 -27.17
N ALA A 16 -16.43 -5.35 -27.96
CA ALA A 16 -16.67 -6.24 -29.09
C ALA A 16 -15.60 -6.14 -30.20
N THR A 17 -14.87 -5.02 -30.30
CA THR A 17 -13.83 -4.81 -31.33
C THR A 17 -12.42 -5.21 -30.88
N GLN A 18 -12.26 -5.84 -29.71
CA GLN A 18 -10.96 -5.99 -29.07
C GLN A 18 -9.94 -6.88 -29.76
N GLY A 19 -10.34 -7.69 -30.74
CA GLY A 19 -9.42 -8.52 -31.52
C GLY A 19 -8.89 -7.89 -32.80
N VAL A 20 -9.40 -6.72 -33.21
CA VAL A 20 -9.23 -6.25 -34.60
C VAL A 20 -8.23 -5.09 -34.74
N THR A 21 -8.10 -4.24 -33.72
CA THR A 21 -7.32 -3.00 -33.82
C THR A 21 -5.99 -3.08 -33.04
N PRO A 22 -4.85 -2.66 -33.64
CA PRO A 22 -3.57 -2.52 -32.95
C PRO A 22 -3.65 -1.62 -31.71
N LEU A 23 -2.87 -1.95 -30.66
CA LEU A 23 -2.89 -1.24 -29.38
C LEU A 23 -2.57 0.27 -29.50
N ALA A 24 -1.62 0.62 -30.37
CA ALA A 24 -1.24 2.01 -30.63
C ALA A 24 -2.41 2.89 -31.11
N LEU A 25 -3.39 2.31 -31.80
CA LEU A 25 -4.58 3.03 -32.25
C LEU A 25 -5.69 3.06 -31.19
N LYS A 26 -5.65 2.16 -30.19
CA LYS A 26 -6.61 2.10 -29.09
C LYS A 26 -6.30 3.12 -27.99
N VAL A 27 -5.02 3.35 -27.69
CA VAL A 27 -4.61 4.25 -26.58
C VAL A 27 -5.23 5.65 -26.68
N PRO A 28 -5.20 6.37 -27.82
CA PRO A 28 -5.81 7.70 -27.90
C PRO A 28 -7.32 7.69 -27.64
N VAL A 29 -8.03 6.66 -28.12
CA VAL A 29 -9.47 6.50 -27.89
C VAL A 29 -9.75 6.24 -26.41
N ILE A 30 -8.93 5.39 -25.77
CA ILE A 30 -9.05 5.05 -24.35
C ILE A 30 -8.80 6.27 -23.47
N LEU A 31 -7.82 7.10 -23.79
CA LEU A 31 -7.57 8.36 -23.08
C LEU A 31 -8.76 9.32 -23.20
N GLN A 32 -9.42 9.39 -24.37
CA GLN A 32 -10.62 10.21 -24.56
C GLN A 32 -11.85 9.72 -23.79
N LEU A 33 -11.92 8.42 -23.45
CA LEU A 33 -13.00 7.91 -22.58
C LEU A 33 -12.88 8.45 -21.15
N GLY A 34 -11.66 8.78 -20.72
CA GLY A 34 -11.36 9.26 -19.39
C GLY A 34 -11.21 8.15 -18.35
N PRO A 35 -10.53 8.43 -17.21
CA PRO A 35 -10.09 7.40 -16.26
C PRO A 35 -11.23 6.55 -15.69
N ARG A 36 -12.35 7.18 -15.33
CA ARG A 36 -13.52 6.48 -14.75
C ARG A 36 -14.12 5.44 -15.71
N ARG A 37 -14.32 5.80 -16.99
CA ARG A 37 -14.90 4.87 -17.96
C ARG A 37 -13.95 3.73 -18.28
N VAL A 38 -12.64 3.97 -18.24
CA VAL A 38 -11.63 2.93 -18.39
C VAL A 38 -11.63 1.99 -17.18
N ALA A 39 -11.76 2.52 -15.97
CA ALA A 39 -11.92 1.72 -14.76
C ALA A 39 -13.18 0.83 -14.82
N GLU A 40 -14.31 1.35 -15.30
CA GLU A 40 -15.53 0.56 -15.51
C GLU A 40 -15.36 -0.54 -16.57
N LEU A 41 -14.54 -0.30 -17.60
CA LEU A 41 -14.25 -1.26 -18.67
C LEU A 41 -13.28 -2.36 -18.24
N ALA A 42 -12.31 -2.04 -17.38
CA ALA A 42 -11.18 -2.91 -17.09
C ALA A 42 -11.56 -4.32 -16.60
N PRO A 43 -12.53 -4.51 -15.69
CA PRO A 43 -12.95 -5.84 -15.24
C PRO A 43 -13.52 -6.76 -16.34
N HIS A 44 -13.93 -6.19 -17.48
CA HIS A 44 -14.52 -6.94 -18.59
C HIS A 44 -13.49 -7.34 -19.65
N LEU A 45 -12.22 -6.94 -19.45
CA LEU A 45 -11.10 -7.28 -20.32
C LEU A 45 -10.48 -8.63 -19.92
N PRO A 46 -10.07 -9.47 -20.87
CA PRO A 46 -9.17 -10.59 -20.57
C PRO A 46 -7.88 -10.08 -19.92
N ALA A 47 -7.36 -10.80 -18.92
CA ALA A 47 -6.24 -10.33 -18.09
C ALA A 47 -5.00 -9.92 -18.90
N GLU A 48 -4.61 -10.72 -19.90
CA GLU A 48 -3.48 -10.41 -20.80
C GLU A 48 -3.70 -9.12 -21.60
N ARG A 49 -4.93 -8.87 -22.06
CA ARG A 49 -5.26 -7.65 -22.81
C ARG A 49 -5.30 -6.43 -21.92
N LEU A 50 -5.81 -6.58 -20.70
CA LEU A 50 -5.77 -5.51 -19.70
C LEU A 50 -4.33 -5.18 -19.33
N ARG A 51 -3.47 -6.18 -19.13
CA ARG A 51 -2.04 -6.00 -18.87
C ARG A 51 -1.35 -5.22 -20.00
N GLU A 52 -1.53 -5.64 -21.26
CA GLU A 52 -0.99 -4.93 -22.43
C GLU A 52 -1.45 -3.47 -22.46
N LEU A 53 -2.72 -3.23 -22.17
CA LEU A 53 -3.29 -1.88 -22.13
C LEU A 53 -2.67 -1.04 -21.01
N ILE A 54 -2.60 -1.58 -19.78
CA ILE A 54 -2.02 -0.88 -18.63
C ILE A 54 -0.59 -0.45 -18.93
N LEU A 55 0.22 -1.34 -19.51
CA LEU A 55 1.62 -1.05 -19.85
C LEU A 55 1.79 0.04 -20.92
N ALA A 56 0.75 0.34 -21.70
CA ALA A 56 0.78 1.36 -22.74
C ALA A 56 0.19 2.71 -22.29
N LEU A 57 -0.41 2.79 -21.10
CA LEU A 57 -1.06 4.00 -20.60
C LEU A 57 -0.11 4.85 -19.74
N PRO A 58 -0.26 6.19 -19.75
CA PRO A 58 0.47 7.08 -18.86
C PRO A 58 0.20 6.82 -17.37
N ILE A 59 1.21 7.02 -16.51
CA ILE A 59 1.12 6.74 -15.07
C ILE A 59 0.08 7.62 -14.36
N ASP A 60 0.01 8.90 -14.69
CA ASP A 60 -0.98 9.84 -14.16
C ASP A 60 -2.41 9.40 -14.49
N PHE A 61 -2.64 8.96 -15.72
CA PHE A 61 -3.93 8.42 -16.14
C PHE A 61 -4.28 7.12 -15.38
N LEU A 62 -3.30 6.21 -15.24
CA LEU A 62 -3.48 4.98 -14.47
C LEU A 62 -3.82 5.27 -13.01
N ALA A 63 -3.11 6.19 -12.37
CA ALA A 63 -3.39 6.61 -11.00
C ALA A 63 -4.83 7.13 -10.86
N GLN A 64 -5.28 8.00 -11.77
CA GLN A 64 -6.67 8.48 -11.77
C GLN A 64 -7.68 7.36 -11.99
N ALA A 65 -7.38 6.37 -12.84
CA ALA A 65 -8.27 5.24 -13.09
C ALA A 65 -8.40 4.34 -11.87
N THR A 66 -7.29 4.10 -11.14
CA THR A 66 -7.26 3.23 -9.96
C THR A 66 -8.14 3.73 -8.82
N VAL A 67 -8.42 5.03 -8.73
CA VAL A 67 -9.38 5.60 -7.76
C VAL A 67 -10.77 4.99 -7.94
N HIS A 68 -11.16 4.71 -9.18
CA HIS A 68 -12.49 4.20 -9.56
C HIS A 68 -12.54 2.67 -9.72
N LEU A 69 -11.42 1.97 -9.55
CA LEU A 69 -11.31 0.54 -9.77
C LEU A 69 -10.97 -0.19 -8.48
N ASP A 70 -11.75 -1.22 -8.15
CA ASP A 70 -11.37 -2.19 -7.13
C ASP A 70 -10.33 -3.16 -7.73
N PRO A 71 -9.08 -3.21 -7.22
CA PRO A 71 -8.04 -4.09 -7.73
C PRO A 71 -8.43 -5.56 -7.73
N ARG A 72 -9.33 -5.99 -6.82
CA ARG A 72 -9.79 -7.38 -6.73
C ARG A 72 -10.55 -7.83 -7.97
N LEU A 73 -11.14 -6.90 -8.73
CA LEU A 73 -11.85 -7.19 -9.98
C LEU A 73 -10.90 -7.46 -11.15
N ILE A 74 -9.63 -7.07 -11.03
CA ILE A 74 -8.61 -7.22 -12.07
C ILE A 74 -7.35 -7.92 -11.53
N LEU A 75 -7.49 -8.75 -10.49
CA LEU A 75 -6.38 -9.23 -9.68
C LEU A 75 -5.32 -9.96 -10.51
N ASP A 76 -5.73 -10.84 -11.42
CA ASP A 76 -4.81 -11.61 -12.26
C ASP A 76 -3.96 -10.70 -13.15
N ALA A 77 -4.60 -9.71 -13.79
CA ALA A 77 -3.90 -8.73 -14.61
C ALA A 77 -2.97 -7.88 -13.75
N TYR A 78 -3.46 -7.40 -12.60
CA TYR A 78 -2.73 -6.56 -11.66
C TYR A 78 -1.46 -7.25 -11.15
N LEU A 79 -1.56 -8.48 -10.63
CA LEU A 79 -0.43 -9.23 -10.10
C LEU A 79 0.60 -9.65 -11.15
N SER A 80 0.21 -9.63 -12.43
CA SER A 80 1.12 -9.91 -13.54
C SER A 80 2.02 -8.71 -13.91
N LEU A 81 1.68 -7.50 -13.45
CA LEU A 81 2.40 -6.27 -13.78
C LEU A 81 3.79 -6.26 -13.13
N PRO A 82 4.76 -5.52 -13.72
CA PRO A 82 6.08 -5.38 -13.11
C PRO A 82 6.03 -4.51 -11.84
N ASP A 83 6.85 -4.85 -10.84
CA ASP A 83 6.96 -4.09 -9.58
C ASP A 83 7.27 -2.60 -9.78
N SER A 84 8.02 -2.25 -10.84
CA SER A 84 8.30 -0.85 -11.18
C SER A 84 7.03 -0.06 -11.47
N LEU A 85 6.06 -0.67 -12.17
CA LEU A 85 4.79 -0.02 -12.48
C LEU A 85 3.92 0.14 -11.22
N HIS A 86 3.90 -0.87 -10.35
CA HIS A 86 3.24 -0.75 -9.04
C HIS A 86 3.80 0.42 -8.25
N LEU A 87 5.12 0.58 -8.24
CA LEU A 87 5.80 1.65 -7.55
C LEU A 87 5.51 3.02 -8.17
N ASP A 88 5.56 3.15 -9.49
CA ASP A 88 5.33 4.43 -10.16
C ASP A 88 3.89 4.91 -9.97
N VAL A 89 2.90 4.00 -10.05
CA VAL A 89 1.50 4.33 -9.73
C VAL A 89 1.34 4.67 -8.24
N ALA A 90 1.99 3.94 -7.34
CA ALA A 90 1.93 4.24 -5.90
C ALA A 90 2.52 5.63 -5.57
N ARG A 91 3.62 6.03 -6.22
CA ARG A 91 4.20 7.37 -6.10
C ARG A 91 3.23 8.43 -6.58
N GLN A 92 2.66 8.26 -7.77
CA GLN A 92 1.67 9.19 -8.31
C GLN A 92 0.46 9.33 -7.40
N LEU A 93 -0.07 8.22 -6.85
CA LEU A 93 -1.15 8.25 -5.88
C LEU A 93 -0.76 9.01 -4.59
N CYS A 94 0.50 8.94 -4.16
CA CYS A 94 0.96 9.74 -3.02
C CYS A 94 1.01 11.24 -3.35
N GLU A 95 1.47 11.61 -4.55
CA GLU A 95 1.46 13.00 -5.03
C GLU A 95 0.03 13.56 -5.09
N ASP A 96 -0.91 12.74 -5.57
CA ASP A 96 -2.33 13.06 -5.66
C ASP A 96 -3.07 12.94 -4.30
N ARG A 97 -2.34 12.60 -3.22
CA ARG A 97 -2.85 12.36 -1.85
C ARG A 97 -3.92 11.26 -1.75
N GLN A 98 -3.93 10.33 -2.69
CA GLN A 98 -4.83 9.17 -2.78
C GLN A 98 -4.31 7.98 -1.95
N PHE A 99 -3.97 8.19 -0.67
CA PHE A 99 -3.35 7.17 0.18
C PHE A 99 -4.25 5.94 0.44
N ALA A 100 -5.56 6.14 0.55
CA ALA A 100 -6.51 5.04 0.73
C ALA A 100 -6.58 4.13 -0.51
N THR A 101 -6.50 4.71 -1.71
CA THR A 101 -6.43 3.95 -2.97
C THR A 101 -5.11 3.18 -3.04
N ALA A 102 -3.99 3.83 -2.74
CA ALA A 102 -2.68 3.16 -2.70
C ALA A 102 -2.68 1.97 -1.73
N ALA A 103 -3.29 2.11 -0.55
CA ALA A 103 -3.43 1.03 0.43
C ALA A 103 -4.26 -0.15 -0.13
N ARG A 104 -5.43 0.13 -0.73
CA ARG A 104 -6.29 -0.90 -1.32
C ARG A 104 -5.56 -1.75 -2.38
N TYR A 105 -4.71 -1.12 -3.17
CA TYR A 105 -3.89 -1.81 -4.16
C TYR A 105 -2.72 -2.56 -3.50
N ALA A 106 -2.04 -1.96 -2.53
CA ALA A 106 -0.97 -2.61 -1.78
C ALA A 106 -1.43 -3.88 -1.03
N GLU A 107 -2.68 -3.91 -0.55
CA GLU A 107 -3.29 -5.09 0.09
C GLU A 107 -3.40 -6.32 -0.82
N CYS A 108 -3.39 -6.12 -2.14
CA CYS A 108 -3.44 -7.23 -3.08
C CYS A 108 -2.05 -7.86 -3.31
N LEU A 109 -0.98 -7.19 -2.87
CA LEU A 109 0.39 -7.61 -3.12
C LEU A 109 0.91 -8.54 -2.03
N SER A 110 1.94 -9.31 -2.36
CA SER A 110 2.67 -10.11 -1.38
C SER A 110 3.48 -9.23 -0.41
N ALA A 111 3.79 -9.73 0.78
CA ALA A 111 4.63 -9.01 1.76
C ALA A 111 6.00 -8.60 1.19
N GLN A 112 6.56 -9.40 0.28
CA GLN A 112 7.81 -9.08 -0.39
C GLN A 112 7.66 -7.88 -1.35
N GLN A 113 6.55 -7.80 -2.09
CA GLN A 113 6.27 -6.67 -2.98
C GLN A 113 5.92 -5.40 -2.20
N VAL A 114 5.16 -5.52 -1.12
CA VAL A 114 4.89 -4.40 -0.19
C VAL A 114 6.20 -3.86 0.38
N LYS A 115 7.14 -4.73 0.76
CA LYS A 115 8.50 -4.33 1.15
C LYS A 115 9.21 -3.53 0.06
N VAL A 116 9.17 -3.98 -1.20
CA VAL A 116 9.76 -3.24 -2.34
C VAL A 116 9.12 -1.87 -2.51
N LEU A 117 7.80 -1.77 -2.39
CA LEU A 117 7.08 -0.49 -2.42
C LEU A 117 7.53 0.45 -1.30
N ILE A 118 7.63 -0.03 -0.06
CA ILE A 118 8.05 0.77 1.10
C ILE A 118 9.43 1.40 0.85
N PHE A 119 10.39 0.60 0.35
CA PHE A 119 11.72 1.11 0.00
C PHE A 119 11.68 2.07 -1.20
N GLY A 120 10.92 1.73 -2.24
CA GLY A 120 10.83 2.51 -3.46
C GLY A 120 10.17 3.88 -3.27
N LEU A 121 9.21 4.01 -2.36
CA LEU A 121 8.55 5.28 -2.04
C LEU A 121 9.52 6.29 -1.41
N ASN A 122 10.56 5.81 -0.73
CA ASN A 122 11.61 6.63 -0.11
C ASN A 122 11.07 7.80 0.75
N SER A 123 9.92 7.59 1.41
CA SER A 123 9.26 8.59 2.25
C SER A 123 8.54 7.88 3.41
N PRO A 124 9.12 7.89 4.63
CA PRO A 124 8.48 7.30 5.80
C PRO A 124 7.07 7.84 6.05
N GLY A 125 6.87 9.15 5.82
CA GLY A 125 5.56 9.78 5.91
C GLY A 125 4.55 9.11 4.97
N ASN A 126 4.84 9.06 3.66
CA ASN A 126 3.91 8.43 2.69
C ASN A 126 3.61 6.97 3.03
N VAL A 127 4.62 6.21 3.46
CA VAL A 127 4.45 4.81 3.89
C VAL A 127 3.45 4.72 5.04
N VAL A 128 3.59 5.55 6.07
CA VAL A 128 2.64 5.57 7.19
C VAL A 128 1.25 5.99 6.74
N ARG A 129 1.15 7.01 5.88
CA ARG A 129 -0.14 7.50 5.38
C ARG A 129 -0.88 6.44 4.57
N ILE A 130 -0.17 5.56 3.88
CA ILE A 130 -0.74 4.38 3.22
C ILE A 130 -1.11 3.33 4.28
N ALA A 131 -0.19 3.00 5.18
CA ALA A 131 -0.36 1.93 6.16
C ALA A 131 -1.59 2.11 7.05
N ARG A 132 -1.98 3.34 7.41
CA ARG A 132 -3.21 3.60 8.19
C ARG A 132 -4.51 3.16 7.50
N HIS A 133 -4.50 2.98 6.19
CA HIS A 133 -5.66 2.53 5.42
C HIS A 133 -5.63 1.02 5.13
N ILE A 134 -4.54 0.33 5.47
CA ILE A 134 -4.44 -1.12 5.34
C ILE A 134 -5.17 -1.79 6.51
N VAL A 135 -6.08 -2.69 6.18
CA VAL A 135 -6.87 -3.52 7.10
C VAL A 135 -6.06 -4.75 7.53
N ASP A 136 -5.33 -5.37 6.61
CA ASP A 136 -4.47 -6.52 6.89
C ASP A 136 -3.18 -6.08 7.60
N LEU A 137 -3.21 -6.05 8.92
CA LEU A 137 -2.02 -5.76 9.72
C LEU A 137 -0.94 -6.84 9.60
N GLU A 138 -1.33 -8.10 9.38
CA GLU A 138 -0.35 -9.18 9.29
C GLU A 138 0.54 -8.98 8.07
N LEU A 139 -0.03 -8.56 6.94
CA LEU A 139 0.71 -8.16 5.75
C LEU A 139 1.77 -7.08 6.06
N ILE A 140 1.40 -6.03 6.81
CA ILE A 140 2.34 -4.98 7.22
C ILE A 140 3.46 -5.57 8.09
N VAL A 141 3.09 -6.35 9.11
CA VAL A 141 4.05 -6.96 10.04
C VAL A 141 5.03 -7.86 9.28
N GLN A 142 4.53 -8.76 8.43
CA GLN A 142 5.35 -9.66 7.62
C GLN A 142 6.31 -8.90 6.70
N SER A 143 5.83 -7.84 6.06
CA SER A 143 6.65 -6.98 5.19
C SER A 143 7.80 -6.35 5.97
N LEU A 144 7.55 -5.90 7.20
CA LEU A 144 8.52 -5.17 8.03
C LEU A 144 9.52 -6.04 8.79
N ARG A 145 9.33 -7.37 8.90
CA ARG A 145 10.18 -8.26 9.71
C ARG A 145 11.68 -8.17 9.40
N SER A 146 12.03 -7.93 8.14
CA SER A 146 13.43 -7.90 7.67
C SER A 146 14.04 -6.50 7.59
N PHE A 147 13.32 -5.47 8.04
CA PHE A 147 13.79 -4.09 8.01
C PHE A 147 14.77 -3.83 9.15
N SER A 148 15.71 -2.89 8.94
CA SER A 148 16.66 -2.48 9.97
C SER A 148 15.97 -1.72 11.11
N THR A 149 16.55 -1.78 12.32
CA THR A 149 16.01 -1.10 13.50
C THR A 149 15.87 0.39 13.25
N GLY A 150 16.91 1.01 12.68
CA GLY A 150 16.90 2.45 12.38
C GLY A 150 15.81 2.85 11.40
N TYR A 151 15.47 2.03 10.40
CA TYR A 151 14.36 2.35 9.50
C TYR A 151 12.99 2.16 10.18
N LEU A 152 12.84 1.12 11.00
CA LEU A 152 11.62 0.94 11.81
C LEU A 152 11.41 2.09 12.80
N CYS A 153 12.49 2.63 13.39
CA CYS A 153 12.43 3.84 14.22
C CYS A 153 11.93 5.03 13.41
N LYS A 154 12.49 5.28 12.21
CA LYS A 154 12.02 6.35 11.31
C LYS A 154 10.54 6.24 10.94
N LEU A 155 10.06 5.02 10.64
CA LEU A 155 8.63 4.80 10.36
C LEU A 155 7.77 5.07 11.60
N THR A 156 8.24 4.66 12.77
CA THR A 156 7.53 4.83 14.04
C THR A 156 7.43 6.30 14.43
N GLU A 157 8.52 7.05 14.28
CA GLU A 157 8.58 8.50 14.50
C GLU A 157 7.71 9.25 13.49
N ALA A 158 7.76 8.90 12.20
CA ALA A 158 6.88 9.47 11.19
C ALA A 158 5.39 9.20 11.48
N ALA A 159 5.07 8.06 12.10
CA ALA A 159 3.71 7.76 12.53
C ALA A 159 3.29 8.53 13.77
N ASP A 160 4.22 8.80 14.67
CA ASP A 160 3.99 9.64 15.83
C ASP A 160 3.74 11.12 15.43
N GLU A 161 4.44 11.61 14.40
CA GLU A 161 4.22 12.93 13.80
C GLU A 161 2.88 13.06 13.06
N ASP A 162 2.33 11.96 12.52
CA ASP A 162 1.04 11.93 11.81
C ASP A 162 -0.12 11.49 12.74
N ASP A 163 0.07 11.51 14.07
CA ASP A 163 -0.90 11.11 15.12
C ASP A 163 -1.39 9.65 15.03
N ASN A 164 -0.55 8.76 14.49
CA ASN A 164 -0.83 7.34 14.26
C ASN A 164 -0.02 6.39 15.19
N VAL A 165 0.33 6.83 16.40
CA VAL A 165 1.13 6.01 17.35
C VAL A 165 0.48 4.66 17.68
N GLN A 166 -0.87 4.60 17.67
CA GLN A 166 -1.62 3.35 17.89
C GLN A 166 -1.37 2.32 16.78
N LEU A 167 -1.24 2.76 15.53
CA LEU A 167 -0.90 1.88 14.42
C LEU A 167 0.51 1.30 14.62
N SER A 168 1.47 2.15 14.95
CA SER A 168 2.84 1.71 15.25
C SER A 168 2.88 0.71 16.39
N ALA A 169 2.13 0.93 17.48
CA ALA A 169 2.04 -0.03 18.57
C ALA A 169 1.50 -1.39 18.13
N ARG A 170 0.43 -1.42 17.30
CA ARG A 170 -0.15 -2.65 16.77
C ARG A 170 0.81 -3.40 15.83
N VAL A 171 1.49 -2.67 14.95
CA VAL A 171 2.45 -3.25 14.00
C VAL A 171 3.69 -3.77 14.73
N LEU A 172 4.29 -2.96 15.60
CA LEU A 172 5.47 -3.36 16.37
C LEU A 172 5.15 -4.48 17.36
N GLY A 173 3.96 -4.49 17.96
CA GLY A 173 3.50 -5.56 18.84
C GLY A 173 3.41 -6.93 18.15
N GLY A 174 3.32 -6.97 16.81
CA GLY A 174 3.40 -8.20 16.01
C GLY A 174 4.82 -8.69 15.68
N LEU A 175 5.86 -7.94 16.07
CA LEU A 175 7.26 -8.34 15.90
C LEU A 175 7.75 -9.18 17.09
N PRO A 176 8.83 -9.97 16.97
CA PRO A 176 9.40 -10.69 18.10
C PRO A 176 9.81 -9.75 19.26
N LEU A 177 9.64 -10.18 20.52
CA LEU A 177 9.92 -9.34 21.70
C LEU A 177 11.34 -8.71 21.73
N PRO A 178 12.43 -9.44 21.40
CA PRO A 178 13.76 -8.82 21.34
C PRO A 178 13.84 -7.68 20.32
N ARG A 179 13.06 -7.78 19.23
CA ARG A 179 12.97 -6.73 18.21
C ARG A 179 12.20 -5.52 18.69
N GLN A 180 11.12 -5.73 19.43
CA GLN A 180 10.37 -4.65 20.08
C GLN A 180 11.25 -3.87 21.06
N ALA A 181 12.03 -4.58 21.90
CA ALA A 181 12.94 -3.99 22.86
C ALA A 181 14.05 -3.17 22.18
N ASP A 182 14.66 -3.73 21.14
CA ASP A 182 15.69 -3.06 20.34
C ASP A 182 15.17 -1.76 19.71
N ILE A 183 13.95 -1.76 19.15
CA ILE A 183 13.32 -0.54 18.61
C ILE A 183 13.07 0.47 19.72
N CYS A 184 12.49 0.06 20.85
CA CYS A 184 12.25 0.96 21.99
C CYS A 184 13.54 1.61 22.53
N ALA A 185 14.66 0.89 22.49
CA ALA A 185 15.95 1.42 22.93
C ALA A 185 16.48 2.55 22.00
N HIS A 186 16.14 2.52 20.72
CA HIS A 186 16.67 3.44 19.70
C HIS A 186 15.71 4.57 19.27
N LEU A 187 14.45 4.53 19.73
CA LEU A 187 13.47 5.58 19.44
C LEU A 187 13.81 6.90 20.14
N ALA A 188 13.43 8.01 19.49
CA ALA A 188 13.43 9.33 20.13
C ALA A 188 12.63 9.31 21.46
N PRO A 189 13.10 10.01 22.52
CA PRO A 189 12.47 9.96 23.84
C PRO A 189 10.97 10.29 23.83
N ALA A 190 10.55 11.33 23.11
CA ALA A 190 9.15 11.75 23.04
C ALA A 190 8.24 10.69 22.40
N THR A 191 8.69 10.05 21.32
CA THR A 191 7.95 8.96 20.66
C THR A 191 7.91 7.72 21.54
N ARG A 192 9.04 7.40 22.19
CA ARG A 192 9.15 6.26 23.11
C ARG A 192 8.19 6.38 24.29
N GLU A 193 8.09 7.56 24.91
CA GLU A 193 7.17 7.80 26.04
C GLU A 193 5.70 7.56 25.66
N ARG A 194 5.31 7.90 24.43
CA ARG A 194 3.95 7.65 23.91
C ARG A 194 3.71 6.21 23.50
N LEU A 195 4.71 5.55 22.92
CA LEU A 195 4.59 4.20 22.36
C LEU A 195 4.74 3.09 23.41
N LEU A 196 5.70 3.23 24.33
CA LEU A 196 6.09 2.18 25.27
C LEU A 196 4.93 1.67 26.13
N PRO A 197 4.05 2.53 26.70
CA PRO A 197 2.91 2.05 27.48
C PRO A 197 1.96 1.16 26.67
N LEU A 198 1.78 1.45 25.37
CA LEU A 198 0.91 0.68 24.49
C LEU A 198 1.52 -0.70 24.20
N LEU A 199 2.83 -0.77 23.98
CA LEU A 199 3.53 -2.03 23.76
C LEU A 199 3.55 -2.90 25.01
N LEU A 200 3.81 -2.32 26.19
CA LEU A 200 3.77 -3.05 27.46
C LEU A 200 2.36 -3.57 27.79
N LYS A 201 1.32 -2.83 27.42
CA LYS A 201 -0.07 -3.29 27.56
C LYS A 201 -0.37 -4.48 26.65
N ALA A 202 0.21 -4.51 25.44
CA ALA A 202 0.05 -5.63 24.52
C ALA A 202 0.90 -6.85 24.94
N ASN A 203 2.13 -6.63 25.40
CA ASN A 203 3.12 -7.66 25.71
C ASN A 203 3.85 -7.31 27.02
N GLY A 204 3.38 -7.82 28.16
CA GLY A 204 3.96 -7.52 29.47
C GLY A 204 5.41 -8.01 29.63
N GLU A 205 5.75 -9.14 29.02
CA GLU A 205 7.09 -9.75 29.01
C GLU A 205 8.16 -8.88 28.33
N LEU A 206 7.75 -7.88 27.54
CA LEU A 206 8.67 -6.92 26.94
C LEU A 206 9.51 -6.20 28.01
N ARG A 207 8.94 -5.97 29.20
CA ARG A 207 9.61 -5.24 30.29
C ARG A 207 10.97 -5.85 30.65
N ASP A 208 11.07 -7.16 30.65
CA ASP A 208 12.27 -7.88 31.08
C ASP A 208 13.42 -7.78 30.05
N LEU A 209 13.09 -7.42 28.80
CA LEU A 209 14.04 -7.28 27.70
C LEU A 209 14.45 -5.83 27.42
N LEU A 210 13.80 -4.86 28.08
CA LEU A 210 14.15 -3.45 27.95
C LEU A 210 15.47 -3.14 28.68
N PRO A 211 16.27 -2.20 28.18
CA PRO A 211 17.39 -1.62 28.94
C PRO A 211 16.95 -1.10 30.32
N GLU A 212 17.80 -1.21 31.33
CA GLU A 212 17.48 -0.83 32.73
C GLU A 212 16.87 0.57 32.87
N HIS A 213 17.37 1.55 32.11
CA HIS A 213 16.87 2.92 32.13
C HIS A 213 15.43 3.08 31.61
N LEU A 214 14.86 2.07 30.94
CA LEU A 214 13.49 2.05 30.42
C LEU A 214 12.55 1.15 31.24
N GLN A 215 13.09 0.29 32.12
CA GLN A 215 12.29 -0.58 32.98
C GLN A 215 11.56 0.20 34.09
N VAL A 216 12.01 1.42 34.40
CA VAL A 216 11.59 2.24 35.55
C VAL A 216 10.48 3.25 35.20
N ALA A 217 9.92 3.23 33.97
CA ALA A 217 8.85 4.15 33.61
C ALA A 217 7.62 3.95 34.54
N PRO A 218 7.17 4.99 35.28
CA PRO A 218 6.08 4.84 36.24
C PRO A 218 4.75 4.57 35.51
N ALA A 219 3.90 3.80 36.19
CA ALA A 219 2.53 3.49 35.78
C ALA A 219 1.64 4.73 35.72
#